data_AF-A0A0K3XA20-F1
#
_entry.id   AF-A0A0K3XA20-F1
#
_cell.length_a   1.000
_cell.length_b   1.000
_cell.length_c   1.000
_cell.angle_alpha   90.00
_cell.angle_beta   90.00
_cell.angle_gamma   90.00
#
_symmetry.space_group_name_H-M   'P 1'
#
loop_
_entity.id
_entity.type
_entity.pdbx_description
1 polymer ?
#
loop_
_entity_poly.entity_id
_entity_poly.type
_entity_poly.pdbx_seq_one_letter_code
_entity_poly.pdbx_strand_id
1 'polypeptide(L)'
;MATATNFDAWLDDVDGDYEEVMALYDSVQNVSDMGLYQCVEGGRGDAWVVSSNHHPEALFLASAVARDTFLKLIRERLCGGEDVDSWYGFQRNISNDHS
;
A
#
# COMPACT_ATOMS: atom_id res chain seq x y z
N MET A 1 -12.45 -4.94 -15.35
CA MET A 1 -11.42 -4.61 -14.36
C MET A 1 -10.22 -5.47 -14.69
N ALA A 2 -9.15 -4.86 -15.20
CA ALA A 2 -7.87 -5.55 -15.30
C ALA A 2 -7.31 -5.65 -13.88
N THR A 3 -6.86 -6.85 -13.51
CA THR A 3 -6.21 -7.09 -12.22
C THR A 3 -4.72 -7.15 -12.43
N ALA A 4 -4.00 -6.19 -11.86
CA ALA A 4 -2.55 -6.22 -11.84
C ALA A 4 -2.08 -7.35 -10.92
N THR A 5 -1.10 -8.13 -11.39
CA THR A 5 -0.39 -9.15 -10.60
C THR A 5 1.09 -8.79 -10.41
N ASN A 6 1.52 -7.70 -11.04
CA ASN A 6 2.87 -7.18 -10.92
C ASN A 6 2.87 -6.08 -9.85
N PHE A 7 3.38 -6.41 -8.67
CA PHE A 7 3.47 -5.49 -7.54
C PHE A 7 4.32 -4.26 -7.87
N ASP A 8 5.43 -4.47 -8.58
CA ASP A 8 6.35 -3.38 -8.85
C ASP A 8 5.75 -2.34 -9.78
N ALA A 9 5.10 -2.79 -10.85
CA ALA A 9 4.43 -1.90 -11.78
C ALA A 9 3.24 -1.17 -11.14
N TRP A 10 2.57 -1.80 -10.18
CA TRP A 10 1.47 -1.15 -9.47
C TRP A 10 1.98 -0.10 -8.48
N LEU A 11 3.12 -0.33 -7.81
CA LEU A 11 3.75 0.64 -6.92
C LEU A 11 4.39 1.82 -7.67
N ASP A 12 4.67 1.72 -8.97
CA ASP A 12 5.22 2.82 -9.77
C ASP A 12 4.24 4.01 -9.89
N ASP A 13 2.94 3.74 -9.74
CA ASP A 13 1.86 4.72 -9.82
C ASP A 13 1.49 5.32 -8.45
N VAL A 14 2.09 4.85 -7.35
CA VAL A 14 1.85 5.36 -5.99
C VAL A 14 2.72 6.58 -5.75
N ASP A 15 2.12 7.71 -5.37
CA ASP A 15 2.90 8.89 -5.03
C ASP A 15 3.69 8.66 -3.72
N GLY A 16 4.92 9.16 -3.69
CA GLY A 16 5.81 9.05 -2.52
C GLY A 16 5.41 9.93 -1.33
N ASP A 17 4.17 10.45 -1.30
CA ASP A 17 3.64 11.21 -0.17
C ASP A 17 3.50 10.29 1.05
N TYR A 18 3.94 10.78 2.21
CA TYR A 18 3.91 10.02 3.45
C TYR A 18 2.48 9.66 3.87
N GLU A 19 1.48 10.51 3.61
CA GLU A 19 0.08 10.17 3.88
C GLU A 19 -0.42 9.05 2.96
N GLU A 20 0.01 9.08 1.71
CA GLU A 20 -0.42 8.11 0.70
C GLU A 20 0.21 6.73 0.93
N VAL A 21 1.52 6.69 1.19
CA VAL A 21 2.24 5.45 1.52
C VAL A 21 1.67 4.82 2.79
N MET A 22 1.36 5.61 3.81
CA MET A 22 0.75 5.10 5.04
C MET A 22 -0.67 4.58 4.81
N ALA A 23 -1.49 5.29 4.03
CA ALA A 23 -2.84 4.88 3.71
C ALA A 23 -2.86 3.54 2.94
N LEU A 24 -1.97 3.38 1.96
CA LEU A 24 -1.78 2.12 1.24
C LEU A 24 -1.39 0.99 2.19
N TYR A 25 -0.35 1.22 3.00
CA TYR A 25 0.18 0.19 3.90
C TYR A 25 -0.86 -0.25 4.94
N ASP A 26 -1.55 0.69 5.59
CA ASP A 26 -2.59 0.41 6.58
C ASP A 26 -3.77 -0.36 5.97
N SER A 27 -4.24 0.08 4.79
CA SER A 27 -5.36 -0.56 4.10
C SER A 27 -5.08 -2.05 3.87
N VAL A 28 -3.87 -2.41 3.42
CA VAL A 28 -3.48 -3.79 3.13
C VAL A 28 -3.22 -4.59 4.40
N GLN A 29 -2.59 -3.99 5.40
CA GLN A 29 -2.28 -4.67 6.66
C GLN A 29 -3.56 -5.01 7.44
N ASN A 30 -4.48 -4.05 7.53
CA ASN A 30 -5.70 -4.17 8.34
C ASN A 30 -6.92 -4.63 7.53
N VAL A 31 -6.79 -4.78 6.21
CA VAL A 31 -7.89 -5.11 5.29
C VAL A 31 -9.04 -4.11 5.48
N SER A 32 -8.69 -2.83 5.34
CA SER A 32 -9.55 -1.69 5.62
C SER A 32 -9.62 -0.74 4.43
N ASP A 33 -10.53 0.22 4.54
CA ASP A 33 -10.58 1.40 3.68
C ASP A 33 -9.83 2.53 4.40
N MET A 34 -8.80 3.07 3.75
CA MET A 34 -7.95 4.11 4.29
C MET A 34 -7.54 5.09 3.19
N GLY A 35 -7.97 6.34 3.33
CA GLY A 35 -7.64 7.42 2.40
C GLY A 35 -8.13 7.13 0.98
N LEU A 36 -7.19 6.89 0.06
CA LEU A 36 -7.46 6.61 -1.35
C LEU A 36 -7.45 5.12 -1.67
N TYR A 37 -7.07 4.27 -0.71
CA TYR A 37 -6.86 2.85 -0.88
C TYR A 37 -7.88 2.05 -0.12
N GLN A 38 -8.35 0.98 -0.76
CA GLN A 38 -9.30 0.05 -0.18
C GLN A 38 -8.79 -1.37 -0.39
N CYS A 39 -8.68 -2.12 0.71
CA CYS A 39 -8.37 -3.54 0.66
C CYS A 39 -9.58 -4.36 1.13
N VAL A 40 -9.99 -5.34 0.33
CA VAL A 40 -11.11 -6.24 0.63
C VAL A 40 -10.73 -7.69 0.38
N GLU A 41 -11.43 -8.62 1.01
CA GLU A 41 -11.24 -10.06 0.75
C GLU A 41 -11.72 -10.43 -0.67
N GLY A 42 -10.89 -11.15 -1.42
CA GLY A 42 -11.09 -11.50 -2.83
C GLY A 42 -12.05 -12.66 -3.09
N GLY A 43 -12.83 -13.08 -2.10
CA GLY A 43 -13.85 -14.13 -2.22
C GLY A 43 -13.35 -15.58 -2.40
N ARG A 44 -12.04 -15.79 -2.61
CA ARG A 44 -11.41 -17.13 -2.68
C ARG A 44 -10.35 -17.28 -1.59
N GLY A 45 -10.75 -17.80 -0.42
CA GLY A 45 -9.82 -18.12 0.67
C GLY A 45 -9.00 -16.91 1.13
N ASP A 46 -7.71 -17.12 1.37
CA ASP A 46 -6.74 -16.09 1.82
C ASP A 46 -6.30 -15.14 0.69
N ALA A 47 -7.24 -14.64 -0.12
CA ALA A 47 -6.96 -13.68 -1.18
C ALA A 47 -7.54 -12.30 -0.85
N TRP A 48 -6.89 -11.25 -1.33
CA TRP A 48 -7.34 -9.86 -1.18
C TRP A 48 -7.28 -9.11 -2.50
N VAL A 49 -8.10 -8.07 -2.60
CA VAL A 49 -8.12 -7.12 -3.70
C VAL A 49 -7.81 -5.76 -3.11
N VAL A 50 -6.77 -5.11 -3.63
CA VAL A 50 -6.43 -3.73 -3.31
C VAL A 50 -6.84 -2.86 -4.47
N SER A 51 -7.68 -1.87 -4.22
CA SER A 51 -8.10 -0.88 -5.21
C SER A 51 -7.74 0.51 -4.71
N SER A 52 -7.59 1.43 -5.65
CA SER A 52 -7.39 2.85 -5.36
C SER A 52 -8.26 3.69 -6.27
N ASN A 53 -8.62 4.89 -5.82
CA ASN A 53 -9.29 5.87 -6.67
C ASN A 53 -8.37 6.42 -7.78
N HIS A 54 -7.05 6.32 -7.60
CA HIS A 54 -6.06 6.79 -8.58
C HIS A 54 -5.67 5.73 -9.60
N HIS A 55 -5.75 4.45 -9.24
CA HIS A 55 -5.37 3.36 -10.13
C HIS A 55 -6.59 2.83 -10.90
N PRO A 56 -6.52 2.77 -12.24
CA PRO A 56 -7.59 2.16 -13.04
C PRO A 56 -7.66 0.63 -12.86
N GLU A 57 -6.60 0.02 -12.34
CA GLU A 57 -6.47 -1.42 -12.13
C GLU A 57 -6.38 -1.75 -10.64
N ALA A 58 -7.16 -2.75 -10.22
CA ALA A 58 -7.06 -3.30 -8.87
C ALA A 58 -5.91 -4.32 -8.80
N LEU A 59 -5.17 -4.33 -7.70
CA LEU A 59 -4.14 -5.31 -7.44
C LEU A 59 -4.74 -6.55 -6.76
N PHE A 60 -4.43 -7.74 -7.28
CA PHE A 60 -4.91 -9.00 -6.69
C PHE A 60 -3.80 -9.69 -5.89
N LEU A 61 -4.01 -9.84 -4.60
CA LEU A 61 -3.14 -10.55 -3.66
C LEU A 61 -3.66 -11.97 -3.49
N ALA A 62 -3.03 -12.94 -4.16
CA ALA A 62 -3.57 -14.30 -4.27
C ALA A 62 -3.41 -15.19 -3.01
N SER A 63 -2.66 -14.75 -2.00
CA SER A 63 -2.37 -15.50 -0.78
C SER A 63 -1.83 -14.59 0.32
N ALA A 64 -1.77 -15.07 1.57
CA ALA A 64 -1.14 -14.33 2.67
C ALA A 64 0.34 -14.00 2.37
N VAL A 65 1.04 -14.91 1.69
CA VAL A 65 2.43 -14.71 1.25
C VAL A 65 2.54 -13.56 0.25
N ALA A 66 1.58 -13.46 -0.68
CA ALA A 66 1.53 -12.36 -1.64
C ALA A 66 1.30 -11.02 -0.94
N ARG A 67 0.40 -10.98 0.05
CA ARG A 67 0.15 -9.79 0.87
C ARG A 67 1.38 -9.36 1.65
N ASP A 68 2.03 -10.29 2.34
CA ASP A 68 3.23 -9.99 3.14
C ASP A 68 4.40 -9.55 2.24
N THR A 69 4.52 -10.14 1.04
CA THR A 69 5.49 -9.70 0.02
C THR A 69 5.20 -8.28 -0.45
N PHE A 70 3.94 -7.94 -0.68
CA PHE A 70 3.53 -6.59 -1.08
C PHE A 70 3.83 -5.54 0.01
N LEU A 71 3.47 -5.83 1.27
CA LEU A 71 3.81 -4.98 2.42
C LEU A 71 5.32 -4.79 2.57
N LYS A 72 6.10 -5.84 2.30
CA LYS A 72 7.56 -5.76 2.30
C LYS A 72 8.09 -4.88 1.17
N LEU A 73 7.53 -4.96 -0.04
CA LEU A 73 7.91 -4.10 -1.16
C LEU A 73 7.61 -2.63 -0.89
N ILE A 74 6.49 -2.31 -0.25
CA ILE A 74 6.17 -0.94 0.19
C ILE A 74 7.29 -0.42 1.10
N ARG A 75 7.68 -1.20 2.12
CA ARG A 75 8.77 -0.83 3.04
C ARG A 75 10.10 -0.62 2.31
N GLU A 76 10.49 -1.56 1.46
CA GLU A 76 11.78 -1.52 0.76
C GLU A 76 11.86 -0.39 -0.27
N ARG A 77 10.79 -0.16 -1.03
CA ARG A 77 10.77 0.81 -2.14
C ARG A 77 10.39 2.21 -1.72
N LEU A 78 9.37 2.36 -0.88
CA LEU A 78 8.79 3.67 -0.53
C LEU A 78 9.35 4.21 0.79
N CYS A 79 9.71 3.33 1.73
CA CYS A 79 10.24 3.71 3.03
C CYS A 79 11.76 3.50 3.19
N GLY A 80 12.48 3.15 2.12
CA GLY A 80 13.93 2.92 2.17
C GLY A 80 14.37 1.73 3.03
N GLY A 81 13.46 0.78 3.29
CA GLY A 81 13.70 -0.39 4.14
C GLY A 81 13.47 -0.13 5.64
N GLU A 82 13.04 1.07 6.03
CA GLU A 82 12.63 1.36 7.40
C GLU A 82 11.24 0.81 7.70
N ASP A 83 10.93 0.70 8.99
CA ASP A 83 9.58 0.42 9.45
C ASP A 83 8.63 1.57 9.07
N VAL A 84 7.45 1.24 8.51
CA VAL A 84 6.55 2.24 7.90
C VAL A 84 6.05 3.25 8.92
N ASP A 85 5.70 2.80 10.14
CA ASP A 85 5.22 3.71 11.20
C ASP A 85 6.31 4.71 11.60
N SER A 86 7.55 4.22 11.72
CA SER A 86 8.72 5.03 12.04
C SER A 86 9.04 6.03 10.92
N TRP A 87 9.03 5.58 9.67
CA TRP A 87 9.24 6.42 8.48
C TRP A 87 8.15 7.49 8.35
N TYR A 88 6.88 7.11 8.51
CA TYR A 88 5.73 8.02 8.47
C TYR A 88 5.86 9.11 9.54
N GLY A 89 6.17 8.72 10.79
CA GLY A 89 6.37 9.67 11.88
C GLY A 89 7.50 10.67 11.59
N PHE A 90 8.59 10.22 10.97
CA PHE A 90 9.70 11.06 10.56
C PHE A 90 9.29 12.04 9.45
N GLN A 91 8.68 11.56 8.37
CA GLN A 91 8.24 12.40 7.25
C GLN A 91 7.22 13.45 7.70
N ARG A 92 6.24 13.04 8.51
CA ARG A 92 5.22 13.94 9.05
C ARG A 92 5.84 15.04 9.93
N ASN A 93 6.84 14.70 10.74
CA ASN A 93 7.53 15.69 11.57
C ASN A 93 8.32 16.68 10.71
N ILE A 94 9.02 16.24 9.67
CA ILE A 94 9.71 17.13 8.73
C ILE A 94 8.70 18.05 8.03
N SER A 95 7.59 17.50 7.55
CA SER A 95 6.55 18.29 6.88
C SER A 95 5.93 19.35 7.81
N ASN A 96 5.77 19.04 9.10
CA ASN A 96 5.24 19.97 10.09
C ASN A 96 6.26 21.02 10.56
N ASP A 97 7.55 20.69 10.63
CA ASP A 97 8.62 21.62 11.03
C ASP A 97 8.87 22.71 9.97
N HIS A 98 8.49 22.44 8.73
CA HIS A 98 8.58 23.37 7.60
C HIS A 98 7.33 24.26 7.41
N SER A 99 6.38 24.28 8.36
CA SER A 99 5.15 25.07 8.32
C SER A 99 5.17 26.31 9.23
#